data_AF-A0ABD0WJB3-F1
#
_entry.id   AF-A0ABD0WJB3-F1
#
_cell.length_a   1.000
_cell.length_b   1.000
_cell.length_c   1.000
_cell.angle_alpha   90.00
_cell.angle_beta   90.00
_cell.angle_gamma   90.00
#
_symmetry.space_group_name_H-M   'P 1'
#
loop_
_entity.id
_entity.type
_entity.pdbx_description
1 polymer ?
#
loop_
_entity_poly.entity_id
_entity_poly.type
_entity_poly.pdbx_seq_one_letter_code
_entity_poly.pdbx_strand_id
1 'polypeptide(L)'
;MTHTLCPWLWRPKLNASAQALTVVHYQFVIILGVVFSQNKKAMHIYFCGSIRGGRQDVGIYQKIVRKLQTYGEVLTEHVSHSDLSERGEDGVQVEKFIHDRDVEWLQMCDVVIAEVTQPSLGVGYELGRARDMHKKILCLFRPSSGKSLSAMIRGADDGSLFQVRDYKEDEVEGLLDEYFKGHSKV
;
A
#
# COMPACT_ATOMS: atom_id res chain seq x y z
N MET A 1 -75.96 -9.97 -25.56
CA MET A 1 -74.90 -9.18 -26.24
C MET A 1 -74.73 -7.87 -25.48
N THR A 2 -73.68 -7.74 -24.69
CA THR A 2 -72.98 -6.46 -24.42
C THR A 2 -71.61 -6.79 -23.82
N HIS A 3 -70.60 -6.09 -24.34
CA HIS A 3 -69.18 -6.40 -24.26
C HIS A 3 -68.55 -6.07 -22.90
N THR A 4 -67.61 -6.92 -22.51
CA THR A 4 -66.55 -6.67 -21.52
C THR A 4 -65.53 -5.66 -22.09
N LEU A 5 -65.26 -4.57 -21.36
CA LEU A 5 -64.18 -3.64 -21.66
C LEU A 5 -62.88 -4.09 -20.97
N CYS A 6 -61.81 -4.14 -21.76
CA CYS A 6 -60.48 -4.63 -21.41
C CYS A 6 -59.64 -3.53 -20.72
N PRO A 7 -58.96 -3.75 -19.57
CA PRO A 7 -58.34 -2.66 -18.79
C PRO A 7 -56.97 -2.15 -19.29
N TRP A 8 -56.50 -2.51 -20.48
CA TRP A 8 -55.07 -2.36 -20.84
C TRP A 8 -54.68 -1.07 -21.59
N LEU A 9 -55.52 -0.02 -21.59
CA LEU A 9 -55.30 1.17 -22.44
C LEU A 9 -55.26 2.50 -21.67
N TRP A 10 -54.51 2.54 -20.56
CA TRP A 10 -54.04 3.82 -20.02
C TRP A 10 -52.58 3.77 -19.60
N ARG A 11 -51.68 3.80 -20.59
CA ARG A 11 -50.31 4.27 -20.39
C ARG A 11 -50.28 5.74 -20.80
N PRO A 12 -49.97 6.69 -19.91
CA PRO A 12 -49.77 8.08 -20.34
C PRO A 12 -48.57 8.12 -21.28
N LYS A 13 -48.80 8.53 -22.53
CA LYS A 13 -47.73 8.87 -23.48
C LYS A 13 -47.03 10.13 -22.93
N LEU A 14 -45.91 9.94 -22.25
CA LEU A 14 -44.97 11.03 -22.00
C LEU A 14 -44.56 11.61 -23.35
N ASN A 15 -44.63 12.94 -23.48
CA ASN A 15 -44.24 13.65 -24.69
C ASN A 15 -42.72 13.52 -24.93
N ALA A 16 -42.31 13.60 -26.20
CA ALA A 16 -40.91 13.42 -26.60
C ALA A 16 -39.94 14.39 -25.89
N SER A 17 -40.42 15.56 -25.47
CA SER A 17 -39.67 16.56 -24.70
C SER A 17 -39.33 16.10 -23.27
N ALA A 18 -40.25 15.43 -22.57
CA ALA A 18 -39.98 14.88 -21.23
C ALA A 18 -39.01 13.68 -21.28
N GLN A 19 -39.06 12.89 -22.34
CA GLN A 19 -38.10 11.79 -22.56
C GLN A 19 -36.69 12.33 -22.84
N ALA A 20 -36.55 13.39 -23.64
CA ALA A 20 -35.27 14.03 -23.91
C ALA A 20 -34.64 14.64 -22.64
N LEU A 21 -35.42 15.33 -21.80
CA LEU A 21 -34.94 15.90 -20.53
C LEU A 21 -34.45 14.83 -19.55
N THR A 22 -35.12 13.68 -19.50
CA THR A 22 -34.74 12.56 -18.62
C THR A 22 -33.43 11.93 -19.10
N VAL A 23 -33.26 11.74 -20.42
CA VAL A 23 -32.02 11.22 -21.01
C VAL A 23 -30.86 12.19 -20.80
N VAL A 24 -31.07 13.50 -20.98
CA VAL A 24 -30.01 14.50 -20.75
C VAL A 24 -29.58 14.52 -19.29
N HIS A 25 -30.51 14.44 -18.33
CA HIS A 25 -30.18 14.34 -16.90
C HIS A 25 -29.44 13.04 -16.58
N TYR A 26 -29.86 11.90 -17.13
CA TYR A 26 -29.20 10.61 -16.92
C TYR A 26 -27.80 10.57 -17.53
N GLN A 27 -27.62 11.15 -18.73
CA GLN A 27 -26.31 11.29 -19.38
C GLN A 27 -25.42 12.24 -18.57
N PHE A 28 -25.95 13.32 -18.01
CA PHE A 28 -25.20 14.25 -17.17
C PHE A 28 -24.79 13.62 -15.83
N VAL A 29 -25.64 12.80 -15.22
CA VAL A 29 -25.34 12.03 -14.01
C VAL A 29 -24.33 10.91 -14.29
N ILE A 30 -24.38 10.26 -15.45
CA ILE A 30 -23.35 9.29 -15.88
C ILE A 30 -22.04 10.02 -16.15
N ILE A 31 -22.05 11.18 -16.80
CA ILE A 31 -20.83 11.95 -17.05
C ILE A 31 -20.24 12.46 -15.73
N LEU A 32 -21.04 12.97 -14.78
CA LEU A 32 -20.54 13.29 -13.45
C LEU A 32 -20.05 12.03 -12.71
N GLY A 33 -20.78 10.92 -12.75
CA GLY A 33 -20.39 9.66 -12.10
C GLY A 33 -19.14 9.00 -12.71
N VAL A 34 -18.91 9.18 -14.01
CA VAL A 34 -17.71 8.72 -14.74
C VAL A 34 -16.54 9.67 -14.48
N VAL A 35 -16.77 10.99 -14.41
CA VAL A 35 -15.73 11.97 -14.05
C VAL A 35 -15.34 11.87 -12.56
N PHE A 36 -16.23 11.39 -11.69
CA PHE A 36 -15.92 11.06 -10.29
C PHE A 36 -15.32 9.65 -10.10
N SER A 37 -15.26 8.82 -11.14
CA SER A 37 -14.64 7.50 -11.06
C SER A 37 -13.17 7.58 -11.45
N GLN A 38 -12.31 7.35 -10.45
CA GLN A 38 -10.85 7.15 -10.50
C GLN A 38 -9.99 8.43 -10.53
N ASN A 39 -10.08 9.24 -9.48
CA ASN A 39 -8.87 9.76 -8.87
C ASN A 39 -8.63 8.99 -7.56
N LYS A 40 -8.37 7.68 -7.69
CA LYS A 40 -7.86 6.89 -6.56
C LYS A 40 -6.47 7.44 -6.25
N LYS A 41 -6.32 8.06 -5.09
CA LYS A 41 -5.00 8.42 -4.59
C LYS A 41 -4.16 7.14 -4.61
N ALA A 42 -3.07 7.14 -5.37
CA ALA A 42 -2.15 6.01 -5.41
C ALA A 42 -1.60 5.81 -3.98
N MET A 43 -1.66 4.58 -3.48
CA MET A 43 -1.14 4.25 -2.15
C MET A 43 0.38 4.42 -2.16
N HIS A 44 0.92 5.16 -1.21
CA HIS A 44 2.36 5.30 -1.04
C HIS A 44 2.86 4.29 0.01
N ILE A 45 3.83 3.48 -0.38
CA ILE A 45 4.41 2.41 0.44
C ILE A 45 5.86 2.78 0.73
N TYR A 46 6.23 2.81 2.00
CA TYR A 46 7.62 2.95 2.42
C TYR A 46 8.17 1.56 2.75
N PHE A 47 9.20 1.11 2.04
CA PHE A 47 9.85 -0.17 2.30
C PHE A 47 11.15 0.01 3.09
N CYS A 48 11.27 -0.69 4.22
CA CYS A 48 12.49 -0.72 5.03
C CYS A 48 13.22 -2.05 4.84
N GLY A 49 14.54 -1.98 4.66
CA GLY A 49 15.42 -3.15 4.63
C GLY A 49 16.82 -2.77 5.12
N SER A 50 17.55 -3.73 5.67
CA SER A 50 18.92 -3.47 6.12
C SER A 50 19.84 -3.12 4.95
N ILE A 51 20.58 -2.01 5.08
CA ILE A 51 21.66 -1.61 4.15
C ILE A 51 23.01 -1.74 4.87
N ARG A 52 23.35 -0.76 5.74
CA ARG A 52 24.62 -0.74 6.50
C ARG A 52 24.71 -1.84 7.57
N GLY A 53 23.58 -2.42 7.96
CA GLY A 53 23.52 -3.58 8.87
C GLY A 53 23.85 -4.90 8.17
N GLY A 54 24.03 -4.90 6.85
CA GLY A 54 24.26 -6.08 6.01
C GLY A 54 23.23 -6.17 4.88
N ARG A 55 23.68 -6.61 3.70
CA ARG A 55 22.88 -6.72 2.46
C ARG A 55 22.62 -8.17 2.00
N GLN A 56 22.76 -9.15 2.88
CA GLN A 56 22.60 -10.58 2.57
C GLN A 56 21.23 -10.92 1.98
N ASP A 57 20.21 -10.12 2.32
CA ASP A 57 18.82 -10.36 1.97
C ASP A 57 18.33 -9.54 0.76
N VAL A 58 19.23 -8.91 -0.01
CA VAL A 58 18.85 -8.04 -1.15
C VAL A 58 17.95 -8.74 -2.17
N GLY A 59 18.17 -10.03 -2.43
CA GLY A 59 17.33 -10.80 -3.35
C GLY A 59 15.89 -10.92 -2.85
N ILE A 60 15.70 -11.03 -1.53
CA ILE A 60 14.39 -11.07 -0.89
C ILE A 60 13.75 -9.68 -0.95
N TYR A 61 14.53 -8.62 -0.72
CA TYR A 61 14.04 -7.24 -0.82
C TYR A 61 13.51 -6.94 -2.22
N GLN A 62 14.21 -7.39 -3.28
CA GLN A 62 13.74 -7.24 -4.67
C GLN A 62 12.41 -7.94 -4.90
N LYS A 63 12.25 -9.17 -4.38
CA LYS A 63 10.99 -9.90 -4.47
C LYS A 63 9.85 -9.15 -3.77
N ILE A 64 10.09 -8.67 -2.54
CA ILE A 64 9.11 -7.90 -1.77
C ILE A 64 8.75 -6.60 -2.50
N VAL A 65 9.72 -5.78 -2.90
CA VAL A 65 9.48 -4.50 -3.57
C VAL A 65 8.70 -4.69 -4.87
N ARG A 66 9.05 -5.67 -5.71
CA ARG A 66 8.29 -5.99 -6.93
C ARG A 66 6.83 -6.33 -6.64
N LYS A 67 6.58 -7.09 -5.57
CA LYS A 67 5.22 -7.42 -5.15
C LYS A 67 4.49 -6.17 -4.63
N LEU A 68 5.14 -5.33 -3.84
CA LEU A 68 4.57 -4.09 -3.30
C LEU A 68 4.17 -3.10 -4.40
N GLN A 69 4.97 -3.01 -5.48
CA GLN A 69 4.65 -2.20 -6.67
C GLN A 69 3.33 -2.58 -7.35
N THR A 70 2.76 -3.76 -7.06
CA THR A 70 1.44 -4.16 -7.56
C THR A 70 0.28 -3.55 -6.77
N TYR A 71 0.53 -3.02 -5.56
CA TYR A 71 -0.48 -2.40 -4.69
C TYR A 71 -0.39 -0.88 -4.67
N GLY A 72 0.80 -0.30 -4.88
CA GLY A 72 1.03 1.14 -4.77
C GLY A 72 2.44 1.56 -5.22
N GLU A 73 2.72 2.84 -5.08
CA GLU A 73 4.04 3.42 -5.35
C GLU A 73 4.99 3.13 -4.18
N VAL A 74 6.15 2.54 -4.46
CA VAL A 74 7.17 2.26 -3.44
C VAL A 74 8.20 3.37 -3.43
N LEU A 75 8.20 4.20 -2.37
CA LEU A 75 9.05 5.40 -2.28
C LEU A 75 10.54 5.08 -2.18
N THR A 76 10.88 3.91 -1.63
CA THR A 76 12.24 3.49 -1.31
C THR A 76 12.70 2.29 -2.14
N GLU A 77 12.28 2.21 -3.41
CA GLU A 77 12.64 1.08 -4.28
C GLU A 77 14.15 0.84 -4.39
N HIS A 78 14.93 1.92 -4.30
CA HIS A 78 16.39 1.90 -4.36
C HIS A 78 17.02 0.98 -3.30
N VAL A 79 16.41 0.80 -2.12
CA VAL A 79 16.89 -0.09 -1.05
C VAL A 79 17.12 -1.52 -1.57
N SER A 80 16.30 -1.96 -2.55
CA SER A 80 16.38 -3.29 -3.16
C SER A 80 17.39 -3.43 -4.31
N HIS A 81 18.00 -2.33 -4.78
CA HIS A 81 18.95 -2.39 -5.89
C HIS A 81 20.25 -3.08 -5.47
N SER A 82 20.76 -3.99 -6.32
CA SER A 82 22.04 -4.69 -6.10
C SER A 82 23.24 -3.75 -6.08
N ASP A 83 23.11 -2.62 -6.77
CA ASP A 83 24.23 -1.71 -7.04
C ASP A 83 24.51 -0.77 -5.86
N LEU A 84 23.63 -0.73 -4.86
CA LEU A 84 23.91 -0.08 -3.58
C LEU A 84 24.93 -0.91 -2.79
N SER A 85 26.08 -0.30 -2.51
CA SER A 85 27.08 -0.89 -1.63
C SER A 85 26.57 -0.98 -0.18
N GLU A 86 27.28 -1.73 0.67
CA GLU A 86 27.00 -1.75 2.12
C GLU A 86 27.18 -0.38 2.79
N ARG A 87 27.86 0.58 2.14
CA ARG A 87 27.96 1.97 2.62
C ARG A 87 26.69 2.78 2.39
N GLY A 88 25.81 2.32 1.49
CA GLY A 88 24.62 3.04 1.05
C GLY A 88 24.93 4.01 -0.10
N GLU A 89 24.22 5.14 -0.14
CA GLU A 89 24.49 6.24 -1.07
C GLU A 89 25.75 7.02 -0.64
N ASP A 90 26.58 7.45 -1.60
CA ASP A 90 27.88 8.09 -1.36
C ASP A 90 27.90 9.56 -1.84
N GLY A 91 28.57 10.47 -1.10
CA GLY A 91 28.78 11.88 -1.48
C GLY A 91 28.93 12.88 -0.31
N VAL A 92 29.24 14.15 -0.59
CA VAL A 92 29.40 15.21 0.42
C VAL A 92 28.01 15.69 0.90
N GLN A 93 27.77 15.75 2.22
CA GLN A 93 26.48 16.08 2.87
C GLN A 93 25.33 15.07 2.64
N VAL A 94 25.65 13.87 2.17
CA VAL A 94 24.66 12.86 1.82
C VAL A 94 23.84 12.37 3.02
N GLU A 95 24.42 12.26 4.22
CA GLU A 95 23.71 11.69 5.37
C GLU A 95 22.51 12.53 5.84
N LYS A 96 22.66 13.85 5.94
CA LYS A 96 21.55 14.74 6.31
C LYS A 96 20.48 14.75 5.23
N PHE A 97 20.90 14.75 3.96
CA PHE A 97 19.97 14.71 2.83
C PHE A 97 19.15 13.42 2.80
N ILE A 98 19.79 12.26 2.92
CA ILE A 98 19.11 10.95 3.03
C ILE A 98 18.14 10.98 4.19
N HIS A 99 18.61 11.38 5.37
CA HIS A 99 17.78 11.41 6.57
C HIS A 99 16.51 12.26 6.37
N ASP A 100 16.66 13.50 5.89
CA ASP A 100 15.52 14.41 5.76
C ASP A 100 14.53 13.94 4.68
N ARG A 101 15.05 13.47 3.54
CA ARG A 101 14.25 12.88 2.45
C ARG A 101 13.47 11.65 2.92
N ASP A 102 14.15 10.72 3.59
CA ASP A 102 13.54 9.47 4.06
C ASP A 102 12.50 9.74 5.15
N VAL A 103 12.74 10.74 6.03
CA VAL A 103 11.74 11.22 6.99
C VAL A 103 10.51 11.82 6.29
N GLU A 104 10.70 12.61 5.22
CA GLU A 104 9.60 13.17 4.43
C GLU A 104 8.79 12.05 3.74
N TRP A 105 9.47 11.05 3.18
CA TRP A 105 8.84 9.86 2.62
C TRP A 105 8.06 9.05 3.65
N LEU A 106 8.60 8.86 4.85
CA LEU A 106 7.86 8.26 5.96
C LEU A 106 6.62 9.07 6.31
N GLN A 107 6.70 10.40 6.31
CA GLN A 107 5.55 11.27 6.60
C GLN A 107 4.45 11.17 5.54
N MET A 108 4.79 11.05 4.25
CA MET A 108 3.80 10.97 3.17
C MET A 108 3.24 9.56 2.93
N CYS A 109 3.93 8.50 3.35
CA CYS A 109 3.48 7.14 3.10
C CYS A 109 2.17 6.80 3.82
N ASP A 110 1.37 5.91 3.22
CA ASP A 110 0.16 5.36 3.83
C ASP A 110 0.48 4.13 4.70
N VAL A 111 1.53 3.40 4.34
CA VAL A 111 1.96 2.17 5.03
C VAL A 111 3.47 1.96 4.93
N VAL A 112 4.04 1.42 6.01
CA VAL A 112 5.44 0.99 6.11
C VAL A 112 5.50 -0.54 6.09
N ILE A 113 6.32 -1.09 5.22
CA ILE A 113 6.61 -2.53 5.14
C ILE A 113 8.09 -2.72 5.43
N ALA A 114 8.43 -3.45 6.49
CA ALA A 114 9.82 -3.61 6.93
C ALA A 114 10.25 -5.08 6.94
N GLU A 115 11.31 -5.42 6.23
CA GLU A 115 11.98 -6.71 6.40
C GLU A 115 12.99 -6.58 7.55
N VAL A 116 12.75 -7.30 8.65
CA VAL A 116 13.45 -7.12 9.94
C VAL A 116 14.27 -8.33 10.36
N THR A 117 14.57 -9.23 9.42
CA THR A 117 15.40 -10.41 9.71
C THR A 117 16.85 -10.02 9.98
N GLN A 118 17.41 -9.11 9.18
CA GLN A 118 18.73 -8.53 9.43
C GLN A 118 18.62 -7.32 10.38
N PRO A 119 19.25 -7.35 11.56
CA PRO A 119 19.27 -6.20 12.46
C PRO A 119 19.87 -4.95 11.80
N SER A 120 19.16 -3.83 11.90
CA SER A 120 19.58 -2.56 11.30
C SER A 120 19.16 -1.38 12.18
N LEU A 121 20.12 -0.51 12.52
CA LEU A 121 19.85 0.73 13.26
C LEU A 121 18.95 1.68 12.47
N GLY A 122 19.15 1.77 11.15
CA GLY A 122 18.32 2.59 10.26
C GLY A 122 16.88 2.11 10.27
N VAL A 123 16.66 0.81 10.06
CA VAL A 123 15.30 0.23 10.09
C VAL A 123 14.64 0.41 11.45
N GLY A 124 15.39 0.21 12.54
CA GLY A 124 14.88 0.47 13.89
C GLY A 124 14.47 1.94 14.11
N TYR A 125 15.28 2.88 13.62
CA TYR A 125 14.99 4.31 13.67
C TYR A 125 13.73 4.66 12.87
N GLU A 126 13.62 4.17 11.63
CA GLU A 126 12.45 4.37 10.76
C GLU A 126 11.17 3.83 11.41
N LEU A 127 11.21 2.61 11.96
CA LEU A 127 10.06 1.99 12.63
C LEU A 127 9.62 2.77 13.88
N GLY A 128 10.57 3.26 14.68
CA GLY A 128 10.26 4.12 15.82
C GLY A 128 9.55 5.40 15.40
N ARG A 129 10.09 6.10 14.39
CA ARG A 129 9.49 7.31 13.81
C ARG A 129 8.10 7.04 13.23
N ALA A 130 7.94 5.96 12.47
CA ALA A 130 6.67 5.57 11.86
C ALA A 130 5.60 5.28 12.92
N ARG A 131 5.99 4.64 14.03
CA ARG A 131 5.09 4.36 15.16
C ARG A 131 4.58 5.64 15.81
N ASP A 132 5.48 6.59 16.08
CA ASP A 132 5.13 7.89 16.65
C ASP A 132 4.27 8.75 15.69
N MET A 133 4.40 8.52 14.39
CA MET A 133 3.54 9.11 13.35
C MET A 133 2.22 8.36 13.14
N HIS A 134 1.91 7.34 13.95
CA HIS A 134 0.73 6.48 13.84
C HIS A 134 0.55 5.85 12.45
N LYS A 135 1.66 5.51 11.78
CA LYS A 135 1.63 4.82 10.50
C LYS A 135 1.22 3.36 10.69
N LYS A 136 0.58 2.80 9.65
CA LYS A 136 0.43 1.35 9.53
C LYS A 136 1.78 0.74 9.23
N ILE A 137 2.17 -0.27 9.99
CA ILE A 137 3.48 -0.91 9.94
C ILE A 137 3.28 -2.42 9.90
N LEU A 138 3.86 -3.05 8.89
CA LEU A 138 4.00 -4.50 8.81
C LEU A 138 5.49 -4.86 8.83
N CYS A 139 5.92 -5.51 9.89
CA CYS A 139 7.24 -6.12 9.98
C CYS A 139 7.17 -7.57 9.50
N LEU A 140 8.12 -7.96 8.65
CA LEU A 140 8.31 -9.30 8.12
C LEU A 140 9.59 -9.90 8.71
N PHE A 141 9.49 -11.07 9.34
CA PHE A 141 10.63 -11.74 9.95
C PHE A 141 10.72 -13.20 9.51
N ARG A 142 11.93 -13.70 9.24
CA ARG A 142 12.19 -15.11 8.90
C ARG A 142 12.81 -15.85 10.10
N PRO A 143 12.04 -16.65 10.86
CA PRO A 143 12.59 -17.45 11.95
C PRO A 143 13.62 -18.49 11.50
N SER A 144 13.52 -18.96 10.25
CA SER A 144 14.45 -19.93 9.66
C SER A 144 15.86 -19.38 9.41
N SER A 145 16.06 -18.06 9.53
CA SER A 145 17.37 -17.42 9.36
C SER A 145 18.38 -17.76 10.46
N GLY A 146 17.94 -18.37 11.57
CA GLY A 146 18.76 -18.60 12.76
C GLY A 146 19.03 -17.33 13.59
N LYS A 147 18.54 -16.17 13.16
CA LYS A 147 18.62 -14.91 13.90
C LYS A 147 17.44 -14.80 14.88
N SER A 148 17.60 -13.94 15.87
CA SER A 148 16.51 -13.57 16.79
C SER A 148 16.03 -12.16 16.49
N LEU A 149 14.72 -11.97 16.35
CA LEU A 149 14.14 -10.65 16.22
C LEU A 149 14.32 -9.87 17.53
N SER A 150 14.60 -8.57 17.43
CA SER A 150 14.66 -7.67 18.59
C SER A 150 13.37 -7.73 19.41
N ALA A 151 13.51 -7.91 20.74
CA ALA A 151 12.38 -7.89 21.67
C ALA A 151 11.60 -6.58 21.62
N MET A 152 12.26 -5.46 21.30
CA MET A 152 11.61 -4.15 21.15
C MET A 152 10.69 -4.09 19.93
N ILE A 153 11.08 -4.75 18.83
CA ILE A 153 10.24 -4.82 17.62
C ILE A 153 9.12 -5.84 17.81
N ARG A 154 9.43 -7.03 18.34
CA ARG A 154 8.42 -8.06 18.59
C ARG A 154 7.38 -7.62 19.62
N GLY A 155 7.81 -6.95 20.68
CA GLY A 155 6.92 -6.43 21.73
C GLY A 155 6.14 -5.17 21.33
N ALA A 156 6.44 -4.58 20.16
CA ALA A 156 5.66 -3.47 19.61
C ALA A 156 4.41 -3.94 18.84
N ASP A 157 4.29 -5.24 18.55
CA ASP A 157 3.09 -5.80 17.91
C ASP A 157 1.84 -5.57 18.77
N ASP A 158 0.89 -4.83 18.21
CA ASP A 158 -0.41 -4.52 18.82
C ASP A 158 -1.59 -5.16 18.06
N GLY A 159 -1.30 -5.97 17.03
CA GLY A 159 -2.30 -6.61 16.17
C GLY A 159 -3.08 -5.64 15.27
N SER A 160 -2.74 -4.36 15.26
CA SER A 160 -3.48 -3.29 14.58
C SER A 160 -2.58 -2.45 13.68
N LEU A 161 -2.11 -1.29 14.16
CA LEU A 161 -1.22 -0.39 13.43
C LEU A 161 0.20 -0.93 13.34
N PHE A 162 0.66 -1.69 14.33
CA PHE A 162 1.98 -2.32 14.32
C PHE A 162 1.81 -3.83 14.36
N GLN A 163 2.16 -4.50 13.27
CA GLN A 163 2.06 -5.96 13.17
C GLN A 163 3.41 -6.56 12.84
N VAL A 164 3.72 -7.70 13.46
CA VAL A 164 4.90 -8.51 13.16
C VAL A 164 4.43 -9.86 12.63
N ARG A 165 4.86 -10.23 11.43
CA ARG A 165 4.55 -11.52 10.82
C ARG A 165 5.81 -12.31 10.57
N ASP A 166 5.83 -13.50 11.15
CA ASP A 166 6.82 -14.52 10.84
C ASP A 166 6.46 -15.17 9.49
N TYR A 167 7.43 -15.37 8.60
CA TYR A 167 7.19 -15.91 7.25
C TYR A 167 8.35 -16.77 6.73
N LYS A 168 8.09 -17.58 5.70
CA LYS A 168 9.11 -18.21 4.85
C LYS A 168 9.18 -17.53 3.48
N GLU A 169 10.35 -17.57 2.85
CA GLU A 169 10.62 -16.82 1.60
C GLU A 169 9.64 -17.12 0.44
N ASP A 170 9.16 -18.34 0.33
CA ASP A 170 8.18 -18.78 -0.65
C ASP A 170 6.75 -18.30 -0.34
N GLU A 171 6.44 -17.98 0.92
CA GLU A 171 5.12 -17.56 1.40
C GLU A 171 4.93 -16.03 1.36
N VAL A 172 6.00 -15.25 1.19
CA VAL A 172 5.99 -13.78 1.34
C VAL A 172 4.95 -13.07 0.46
N GLU A 173 4.77 -13.53 -0.77
CA GLU A 173 3.83 -12.91 -1.71
C GLU A 173 2.38 -13.14 -1.29
N GLY A 174 2.05 -14.35 -0.81
CA GLY A 174 0.72 -14.69 -0.32
C GLY A 174 0.37 -13.94 0.96
N LEU A 175 1.35 -13.75 1.85
CA LEU A 175 1.20 -12.94 3.06
C LEU A 175 0.91 -11.48 2.71
N LEU A 176 1.65 -10.90 1.76
CA LEU A 176 1.39 -9.54 1.29
C LEU A 176 0.02 -9.44 0.62
N ASP A 177 -0.40 -10.43 -0.17
CA ASP A 177 -1.75 -10.47 -0.72
C ASP A 177 -2.82 -10.46 0.38
N GLU A 178 -2.65 -11.25 1.44
CA GLU A 178 -3.56 -11.24 2.59
C GLU A 178 -3.61 -9.89 3.29
N TYR A 179 -2.45 -9.30 3.58
CA TYR A 179 -2.36 -8.00 4.22
C TYR A 179 -3.06 -6.92 3.40
N PHE A 180 -2.80 -6.87 2.09
CA PHE A 180 -3.37 -5.86 1.20
C PHE A 180 -4.79 -6.15 0.71
N LYS A 181 -5.34 -7.36 0.89
CA LYS A 181 -6.77 -7.66 0.65
C LYS A 181 -7.68 -6.75 1.47
N GLY A 182 -7.31 -6.49 2.74
CA GLY A 182 -8.03 -5.56 3.62
C GLY A 182 -7.78 -4.07 3.30
N HIS A 183 -6.80 -3.78 2.43
CA HIS A 183 -6.38 -2.42 2.08
C HIS A 183 -6.85 -1.97 0.69
N SER A 184 -7.60 -2.80 -0.05
CA SER A 184 -7.92 -2.55 -1.46
C SER A 184 -9.42 -2.33 -1.75
N LYS A 185 -9.66 -1.22 -2.46
CA LYS A 185 -10.78 -0.92 -3.40
C LYS A 185 -12.17 -0.65 -2.82
N VAL A 186 -12.37 0.59 -2.36
CA VAL A 186 -13.57 1.36 -2.76
C VAL A 186 -13.13 2.27 -3.89
#